data_AF-A0A4R2IPU5-F1
#
_entry.id   AF-A0A4R2IPU5-F1
#
_cell.length_a   1.000
_cell.length_b   1.000
_cell.length_c   1.000
_cell.angle_alpha   90.00
_cell.angle_beta   90.00
_cell.angle_gamma   90.00
#
_symmetry.space_group_name_H-M   'P 1'
#
loop_
_entity.id
_entity.type
_entity.pdbx_description
1 polymer ?
#
loop_
_entity_poly.entity_id
_entity_poly.type
_entity_poly.pdbx_seq_one_letter_code
_entity_poly.pdbx_strand_id
1 'polypeptide(L)'
;MNLAHHIAVMLSTTAAPNPQPSNAAGQAADTHSTVGDIAASLGPTGMLLVFGLAVFALYVISLSLHPNAKCNRCKGMGRHRGSLFSYATRPCNSCKGRGTHPRLGRKVLFKQP
;
A
#
# COMPACT_ATOMS: atom_id res chain seq x y z
N MET A 1 18.15 45.10 -1.48
CA MET A 1 19.17 45.59 -2.44
C MET A 1 20.53 45.34 -1.83
N ASN A 2 21.21 44.25 -2.20
CA ASN A 2 22.67 44.10 -2.10
C ASN A 2 23.06 42.73 -2.66
N LEU A 3 23.27 42.70 -3.98
CA LEU A 3 23.64 41.54 -4.77
C LEU A 3 24.70 42.03 -5.73
N ALA A 4 25.95 42.11 -5.27
CA ALA A 4 27.03 42.70 -6.06
C ALA A 4 28.44 42.34 -5.58
N HIS A 5 28.69 41.10 -5.17
CA HIS A 5 30.06 40.57 -5.15
C HIS A 5 30.02 39.20 -5.82
N HIS A 6 31.04 38.90 -6.62
CA HIS A 6 31.11 37.82 -7.61
C HIS A 6 30.35 38.21 -8.90
N ILE A 7 30.98 38.61 -10.00
CA ILE A 7 32.03 37.91 -10.73
C ILE A 7 32.75 38.94 -11.61
N ALA A 8 34.03 39.19 -11.29
CA ALA A 8 34.99 39.70 -12.27
C ALA A 8 35.42 38.55 -13.19
N VAL A 9 35.90 38.88 -14.38
CA VAL A 9 36.31 37.98 -15.48
C VAL A 9 35.20 37.68 -16.49
N MET A 10 34.87 38.70 -17.27
CA MET A 10 34.38 38.55 -18.64
C MET A 10 35.13 39.58 -19.46
N LEU A 11 36.28 39.23 -20.06
CA LEU A 11 36.86 39.92 -21.24
C LEU A 11 38.11 39.19 -21.76
N SER A 12 37.88 38.05 -22.41
CA SER A 12 38.81 37.33 -23.33
C SER A 12 38.10 36.01 -23.64
N THR A 13 37.65 35.67 -24.84
CA THR A 13 38.45 35.56 -26.06
C THR A 13 37.47 35.30 -27.22
N THR A 14 37.58 36.04 -28.32
CA THR A 14 36.93 35.76 -29.60
C THR A 14 37.77 34.75 -30.39
N ALA A 15 37.26 33.54 -30.68
CA ALA A 15 37.76 32.68 -31.76
C ALA A 15 36.77 31.56 -32.15
N ALA A 16 36.25 31.66 -33.38
CA ALA A 16 35.72 30.62 -34.30
C ALA A 16 34.39 29.86 -33.99
N PRO A 17 33.58 29.54 -35.03
CA PRO A 17 32.26 28.95 -34.90
C PRO A 17 32.33 27.41 -34.86
N ASN A 18 31.62 26.78 -33.94
CA ASN A 18 31.33 25.34 -34.02
C ASN A 18 29.92 25.08 -33.46
N PRO A 19 29.15 24.14 -34.03
CA PRO A 19 27.69 24.13 -33.99
C PRO A 19 27.15 23.73 -32.62
N GLN A 20 25.95 24.25 -32.33
CA GLN A 20 25.10 23.94 -31.18
C GLN A 20 25.19 22.49 -30.69
N PRO A 21 25.28 22.24 -29.37
CA PRO A 21 24.67 21.06 -28.81
C PRO A 21 23.15 21.29 -28.78
N SER A 22 22.47 20.87 -29.84
CA SER A 22 21.02 20.67 -29.83
C SER A 22 20.72 19.47 -28.93
N ASN A 23 20.65 19.71 -27.62
CA ASN A 23 20.01 18.76 -26.70
C ASN A 23 18.48 18.97 -26.77
N ALA A 24 17.94 18.72 -27.95
CA ALA A 24 16.53 18.54 -28.22
C ALA A 24 16.37 17.21 -28.93
N ALA A 25 16.63 16.11 -28.22
CA ALA A 25 16.19 14.77 -28.58
C ALA A 25 16.47 13.84 -27.41
N GLY A 26 15.43 13.17 -26.93
CA GLY A 26 15.60 11.97 -26.12
C GLY A 26 15.38 12.16 -24.63
N GLN A 27 14.16 12.51 -24.23
CA GLN A 27 13.54 11.77 -23.13
C GLN A 27 13.39 10.32 -23.63
N ALA A 28 14.51 9.60 -23.64
CA ALA A 28 14.51 8.16 -23.80
C ALA A 28 13.76 7.64 -22.57
N ALA A 29 12.61 7.04 -22.86
CA ALA A 29 11.77 6.37 -21.88
C ALA A 29 12.52 5.16 -21.33
N ASP A 30 13.44 5.40 -20.41
CA ASP A 30 13.89 4.38 -19.48
C ASP A 30 12.70 4.10 -18.56
N THR A 31 11.92 3.10 -18.95
CA THR A 31 10.78 2.59 -18.16
C THR A 31 11.24 2.11 -16.78
N HIS A 32 12.56 1.96 -16.58
CA HIS A 32 13.22 1.65 -15.31
C HIS A 32 13.55 2.86 -14.40
N SER A 33 13.62 4.08 -14.95
CA SER A 33 14.05 5.28 -14.21
C SER A 33 12.93 5.90 -13.37
N THR A 34 11.67 5.70 -13.77
CA THR A 34 10.51 6.30 -13.11
C THR A 34 10.43 5.95 -11.62
N VAL A 35 10.75 4.70 -11.23
CA VAL A 35 10.72 4.30 -9.81
C VAL A 35 11.89 4.89 -9.02
N GLY A 36 13.07 5.01 -9.63
CA GLY A 36 14.25 5.62 -9.01
C GLY A 36 14.07 7.12 -8.78
N ASP A 37 13.50 7.83 -9.76
CA ASP A 37 13.23 9.27 -9.69
C ASP A 37 12.11 9.58 -8.67
N ILE A 38 11.07 8.75 -8.62
CA ILE A 38 10.01 8.86 -7.60
C ILE A 38 10.61 8.64 -6.20
N ALA A 39 11.45 7.61 -6.03
CA ALA A 39 12.10 7.34 -4.74
C ALA A 39 13.03 8.48 -4.30
N ALA A 40 13.77 9.09 -5.24
CA ALA A 40 14.63 10.24 -4.96
C ALA A 40 13.82 11.50 -4.61
N SER A 41 12.67 11.72 -5.26
CA SER A 41 11.82 12.90 -5.04
C SER A 41 11.01 12.86 -3.73
N LEU A 42 10.60 11.67 -3.29
CA LEU A 42 9.83 11.47 -2.05
C LEU A 42 10.69 11.60 -0.79
N GLY A 43 12.00 11.38 -0.92
CA GLY A 43 12.91 11.28 0.23
C GLY A 43 12.53 10.15 1.19
N PRO A 44 13.25 10.00 2.31
CA PRO A 44 13.00 8.93 3.27
C PRO A 44 11.59 9.00 3.89
N THR A 45 11.07 10.21 4.13
CA THR A 45 9.75 10.42 4.75
C THR A 45 8.61 10.06 3.79
N GLY A 46 8.71 10.41 2.50
CA GLY A 46 7.70 10.05 1.51
C GLY A 46 7.67 8.54 1.24
N MET A 47 8.84 7.88 1.23
CA MET A 47 8.91 6.42 1.10
C MET A 47 8.26 5.69 2.28
N LEU A 48 8.41 6.19 3.51
CA LEU A 48 7.70 5.65 4.68
C LEU A 48 6.18 5.78 4.55
N LEU A 49 5.70 6.91 4.01
CA LEU A 49 4.27 7.15 3.81
C LEU A 49 3.69 6.19 2.76
N VAL A 50 4.38 6.04 1.63
CA VAL A 50 4.01 5.08 0.58
C VAL A 50 4.00 3.64 1.12
N PHE A 51 5.01 3.27 1.90
CA PHE A 51 5.07 1.95 2.53
C PHE A 51 3.90 1.73 3.51
N GLY A 52 3.60 2.73 4.34
CA GLY A 52 2.45 2.68 5.26
C GLY A 52 1.12 2.49 4.53
N LEU A 53 0.91 3.21 3.43
CA LEU A 53 -0.27 3.05 2.58
C LEU A 53 -0.34 1.67 1.93
N ALA A 54 0.78 1.14 1.45
CA ALA A 54 0.85 -0.20 0.87
C ALA A 54 0.48 -1.28 1.89
N VAL A 55 1.03 -1.21 3.11
CA VAL A 55 0.69 -2.14 4.21
C VAL A 55 -0.79 -2.03 4.58
N PHE A 56 -1.33 -0.81 4.65
CA PHE A 56 -2.74 -0.59 4.91
C PHE A 56 -3.62 -1.21 3.83
N ALA A 57 -3.32 -0.99 2.55
CA ALA A 57 -4.06 -1.57 1.43
C ALA A 57 -4.05 -3.10 1.47
N LEU A 58 -2.89 -3.71 1.71
CA LEU A 58 -2.77 -5.16 1.88
C LEU A 58 -3.60 -5.69 3.05
N TYR A 59 -3.65 -4.95 4.16
CA TYR A 59 -4.50 -5.29 5.30
C TYR A 59 -5.99 -5.27 4.95
N VAL A 60 -6.45 -4.25 4.22
CA VAL A 60 -7.84 -4.15 3.76
C VAL A 60 -8.20 -5.28 2.80
N ILE A 61 -7.32 -5.60 1.84
CA ILE A 61 -7.50 -6.73 0.92
C ILE A 61 -7.58 -8.04 1.70
N SER A 62 -6.69 -8.25 2.67
CA SER A 62 -6.71 -9.44 3.53
C SER A 62 -8.01 -9.58 4.32
N LEU A 63 -8.53 -8.48 4.87
CA LEU A 63 -9.84 -8.45 5.53
C LEU A 63 -11.01 -8.73 4.57
N SER A 64 -10.89 -8.35 3.30
CA SER A 64 -11.90 -8.63 2.27
C SER A 64 -11.93 -10.10 1.87
N LEU A 65 -10.75 -10.72 1.66
CA LEU A 65 -10.63 -12.14 1.30
C LEU A 65 -10.96 -13.07 2.47
N HIS A 66 -10.57 -12.70 3.70
CA HIS A 66 -10.79 -13.49 4.91
C HIS A 66 -11.67 -12.73 5.93
N PRO A 67 -12.96 -12.52 5.58
CA PRO A 67 -13.84 -11.66 6.37
C PRO A 67 -14.30 -12.29 7.69
N ASN A 68 -14.26 -13.61 7.78
CA ASN A 68 -14.89 -14.37 8.85
C ASN A 68 -13.83 -14.96 9.79
N ALA A 69 -13.99 -14.75 11.09
CA ALA A 69 -13.22 -15.42 12.13
C ALA A 69 -13.95 -16.67 12.63
N LYS A 70 -13.19 -17.66 13.10
CA LYS A 70 -13.76 -18.85 13.75
C LYS A 70 -14.55 -18.44 14.99
N CYS A 71 -15.71 -19.06 15.19
CA CYS A 71 -16.46 -18.87 16.43
C CYS A 71 -15.70 -19.50 17.59
N ASN A 72 -15.40 -18.72 18.63
CA ASN A 72 -14.66 -19.17 19.81
C ASN A 72 -15.41 -20.27 20.59
N ARG A 73 -16.75 -20.29 20.52
CA ARG A 73 -17.57 -21.25 21.26
C ARG A 73 -17.58 -22.65 20.64
N CYS A 74 -17.71 -22.74 19.31
CA CYS A 74 -17.72 -24.03 18.58
C CYS A 74 -16.43 -24.32 17.80
N LYS A 75 -15.40 -23.48 17.95
CA LYS A 75 -14.09 -23.57 17.28
C LYS A 75 -14.16 -23.74 15.75
N GLY A 76 -15.14 -23.13 15.09
CA GLY A 76 -15.31 -23.29 13.63
C GLY A 76 -16.28 -24.38 13.18
N MET A 77 -16.68 -25.32 14.05
CA MET A 77 -17.52 -26.46 13.63
C MET A 77 -18.99 -26.12 13.35
N GLY A 78 -19.49 -24.99 13.86
CA GLY A 78 -20.89 -24.57 13.75
C GLY A 78 -21.87 -25.35 14.62
N ARG A 79 -21.50 -26.53 15.11
CA ARG A 79 -22.38 -27.44 15.86
C ARG A 79 -21.66 -28.01 17.09
N HIS A 80 -22.44 -28.41 18.10
CA HIS A 80 -21.96 -29.15 19.26
C HIS A 80 -22.55 -30.55 19.24
N ARG A 81 -21.74 -31.58 19.49
CA ARG A 81 -22.20 -32.95 19.67
C ARG A 81 -22.78 -33.13 21.08
N GLY A 82 -23.79 -34.00 21.20
CA GLY A 82 -24.31 -34.44 22.49
C GLY A 82 -23.27 -35.28 23.24
N SER A 83 -23.28 -35.23 24.57
CA SER A 83 -22.43 -36.07 25.42
C SER A 83 -22.92 -37.52 25.47
N LEU A 84 -24.24 -37.73 25.36
CA LEU A 84 -24.88 -39.05 25.45
C LEU A 84 -25.05 -39.73 24.08
N PHE A 85 -25.37 -38.95 23.05
CA PHE A 85 -25.61 -39.46 21.70
C PHE A 85 -24.65 -38.79 20.72
N SER A 86 -23.69 -39.56 20.21
CA SER A 86 -22.65 -39.09 19.29
C SER A 86 -23.20 -38.63 17.94
N TYR A 87 -24.35 -39.18 17.54
CA TYR A 87 -25.07 -38.80 16.31
C TYR A 87 -25.90 -37.51 16.47
N ALA A 88 -26.26 -37.14 17.70
CA ALA A 88 -27.08 -35.95 17.94
C ALA A 88 -26.21 -34.69 17.94
N THR A 89 -26.55 -33.73 17.10
CA THR A 89 -25.85 -32.43 17.02
C THR A 89 -26.81 -31.27 17.18
N ARG A 90 -26.44 -30.27 17.97
CA ARG A 90 -27.17 -29.01 18.10
C ARG A 90 -26.42 -27.86 17.42
N PRO A 91 -27.10 -26.93 16.75
CA PRO A 91 -26.44 -25.74 16.23
C PRO A 91 -25.83 -24.93 17.38
N CYS A 92 -24.66 -24.34 17.16
CA CYS A 92 -24.07 -23.44 18.13
C CYS A 92 -24.96 -22.21 18.30
N ASN A 93 -25.29 -21.84 19.53
CA ASN A 93 -26.15 -20.68 19.82
C ASN A 93 -25.49 -19.34 19.46
N SER A 94 -24.16 -19.26 19.54
CA SER A 94 -23.39 -18.05 19.28
C SER A 94 -23.34 -17.73 17.80
N CYS A 95 -22.86 -18.66 16.96
CA CYS A 95 -22.77 -18.46 15.51
C CYS A 95 -23.98 -18.99 14.73
N LYS A 96 -25.05 -19.41 15.43
CA LYS A 96 -26.31 -19.92 14.84
C LYS A 96 -26.10 -21.00 13.78
N GLY A 97 -25.12 -21.90 13.99
CA GLY A 97 -24.80 -22.96 13.02
C GLY A 97 -23.71 -22.63 12.00
N ARG A 98 -23.31 -21.36 11.87
CA ARG A 98 -22.43 -20.88 10.78
C ARG A 98 -20.94 -21.16 10.97
N GLY A 99 -20.53 -21.55 12.18
CA GLY A 99 -19.14 -21.85 12.54
C GLY A 99 -18.22 -20.63 12.63
N THR A 100 -18.61 -19.50 12.06
CA THR A 100 -17.80 -18.30 11.96
C THR A 100 -18.60 -17.03 12.28
N HIS A 101 -17.89 -15.96 12.59
CA HIS A 101 -18.41 -14.61 12.84
C HIS A 101 -17.67 -13.59 11.98
N PRO A 102 -18.34 -12.55 11.45
CA PRO A 102 -17.65 -11.48 10.73
C PRO A 102 -16.68 -10.73 11.66
N ARG A 103 -15.44 -10.53 11.20
CA ARG A 103 -14.40 -9.82 11.96
C ARG A 103 -14.77 -8.34 12.14
N LEU A 104 -14.32 -7.73 13.24
CA LEU A 104 -14.55 -6.32 13.53
C LEU A 104 -14.02 -5.41 12.40
N GLY A 105 -12.83 -5.70 11.86
CA GLY A 105 -12.27 -4.94 10.74
C GLY A 105 -13.18 -4.90 9.52
N ARG A 106 -13.93 -5.98 9.26
CA ARG A 106 -14.97 -5.96 8.23
C ARG A 106 -16.15 -5.09 8.61
N LYS A 107 -16.66 -5.18 9.84
CA LYS A 107 -17.81 -4.37 10.29
C LYS A 107 -17.54 -2.87 10.24
N VAL A 108 -16.29 -2.46 10.49
CA VAL A 108 -15.89 -1.05 10.51
C VAL A 108 -15.63 -0.52 9.10
N LEU A 109 -14.88 -1.26 8.25
CA LEU A 109 -14.55 -0.79 6.90
C LEU A 109 -15.65 -1.09 5.87
N PHE A 110 -16.32 -2.21 6.01
CA PHE A 110 -17.36 -2.67 5.09
C PHE A 110 -18.68 -2.66 5.84
N LYS A 111 -19.40 -1.54 5.74
CA LYS A 111 -20.76 -1.41 6.26
C LYS A 111 -21.65 -2.42 5.56
N GLN A 112 -21.85 -3.58 6.18
CA GLN A 112 -22.82 -4.56 5.71
C GLN A 112 -24.21 -4.15 6.23
N PRO A 113 -25.27 -4.24 5.39
CA PRO A 113 -26.64 -4.10 5.86
C PRO A 113 -27.00 -5.18 6.89
#